data_AF-A0A410MJD0-F1
#
_entry.id   AF-A0A410MJD0-F1
#
_cell.length_a   1.000
_cell.length_b   1.000
_cell.length_c   1.000
_cell.angle_alpha   90.00
_cell.angle_beta   90.00
_cell.angle_gamma   90.00
#
_symmetry.space_group_name_H-M   'P 1'
#
loop_
_entity.id
_entity.type
_entity.pdbx_description
1 polymer ?
#
loop_
_entity_poly.entity_id
_entity_poly.type
_entity_poly.pdbx_seq_one_letter_code
_entity_poly.pdbx_strand_id
1 'polypeptide(L)'
;MIEEFDDIERIEDDHERLIILRKRLGKSQYQFAMDLGVSSSYIGQVENYKFPFTNQLKDRINSYLRQEREIDENDIFINFR
;
A
#
# COMPACT_ATOMS: atom_id res chain seq x y z
N MET A 1 11.46 -0.18 -9.20
CA MET A 1 10.92 0.15 -7.88
C MET A 1 9.63 0.90 -8.13
N ILE A 2 8.53 0.61 -7.43
CA ILE A 2 7.25 1.29 -7.66
C ILE A 2 7.22 2.50 -6.75
N GLU A 3 7.06 3.67 -7.36
CA GLU A 3 7.20 4.95 -6.71
C GLU A 3 5.85 5.58 -6.29
N GLU A 4 4.77 5.24 -6.99
CA GLU A 4 3.43 5.69 -6.68
C GLU A 4 2.40 4.60 -6.98
N PHE A 5 1.21 4.69 -6.38
CA PHE A 5 0.10 3.76 -6.68
C PHE A 5 -0.25 3.75 -8.17
N ASP A 6 -0.09 4.90 -8.82
CA ASP A 6 -0.39 5.10 -10.24
C ASP A 6 0.68 4.49 -11.18
N ASP A 7 1.84 4.04 -10.65
CA ASP A 7 2.89 3.34 -11.41
C ASP A 7 2.52 1.88 -11.74
N ILE A 8 1.39 1.38 -11.23
CA ILE A 8 0.81 0.10 -11.65
C ILE A 8 0.09 0.34 -12.99
N GLU A 9 0.88 0.61 -14.03
CA GLU A 9 0.39 0.96 -15.36
C GLU A 9 -0.53 -0.14 -15.92
N ARG A 10 -1.74 0.28 -16.32
CA ARG A 10 -2.80 -0.46 -17.05
C ARG A 10 -3.65 -1.46 -16.27
N ILE A 11 -3.99 -1.12 -15.05
CA ILE A 11 -5.20 -1.64 -14.43
C ILE A 11 -6.15 -0.46 -14.24
N GLU A 12 -7.32 -0.49 -14.87
CA GLU A 12 -8.32 0.59 -14.76
C GLU A 12 -9.05 0.58 -13.40
N ASP A 13 -8.79 -0.45 -12.59
CA ASP A 13 -9.53 -0.75 -11.37
C ASP A 13 -8.65 -0.59 -10.11
N ASP A 14 -8.98 0.41 -9.30
CA ASP A 14 -8.28 0.69 -8.05
C ASP A 14 -8.33 -0.46 -7.04
N HIS A 15 -9.36 -1.32 -7.10
CA HIS A 15 -9.45 -2.51 -6.26
C HIS A 15 -8.35 -3.52 -6.63
N GLU A 16 -8.12 -3.75 -7.92
CA GLU A 16 -7.07 -4.63 -8.40
C GLU A 16 -5.67 -4.06 -8.12
N ARG A 17 -5.50 -2.74 -8.30
CA ARG A 17 -4.24 -2.06 -7.95
C ARG A 17 -3.90 -2.24 -6.48
N LEU A 18 -4.87 -2.13 -5.57
CA LEU A 18 -4.70 -2.39 -4.14
C LEU A 18 -4.18 -3.81 -3.88
N ILE A 19 -4.82 -4.81 -4.51
CA ILE A 19 -4.43 -6.22 -4.36
C ILE A 19 -3.00 -6.45 -4.83
N ILE A 20 -2.64 -5.89 -5.98
CA ILE A 20 -1.30 -6.05 -6.56
C ILE A 20 -0.24 -5.37 -5.70
N LEU A 21 -0.49 -4.14 -5.26
CA LEU A 21 0.42 -3.42 -4.37
C LEU A 21 0.72 -4.25 -3.12
N ARG A 22 -0.32 -4.70 -2.41
CA ARG A 22 -0.16 -5.50 -1.20
C ARG A 22 0.64 -6.78 -1.46
N LYS A 23 0.34 -7.49 -2.55
CA LYS A 23 1.07 -8.71 -2.93
C LYS A 23 2.54 -8.43 -3.26
N ARG A 24 2.84 -7.32 -3.95
CA ARG A 24 4.22 -6.90 -4.27
C ARG A 24 5.02 -6.54 -3.02
N LEU A 25 4.36 -6.00 -2.00
CA LEU A 25 4.94 -5.77 -0.67
C LEU A 25 5.12 -7.06 0.15
N GLY A 26 4.64 -8.21 -0.34
CA GLY A 26 4.73 -9.49 0.37
C GLY A 26 3.83 -9.59 1.61
N LYS A 27 2.81 -8.72 1.74
CA LYS A 27 2.01 -8.60 2.96
C LYS A 27 0.67 -9.35 2.89
N SER A 28 0.27 -9.91 4.03
CA SER A 28 -1.10 -10.40 4.23
C SER A 28 -2.07 -9.21 4.32
N GLN A 29 -3.37 -9.43 4.10
CA GLN A 29 -4.39 -8.39 4.29
C GLN A 29 -4.37 -7.82 5.72
N TYR A 30 -4.10 -8.68 6.71
CA TYR A 30 -3.97 -8.28 8.10
C TYR A 30 -2.78 -7.34 8.32
N GLN A 31 -1.59 -7.74 7.88
CA GLN A 31 -0.39 -6.93 8.07
C GLN A 31 -0.52 -5.58 7.37
N PHE A 32 -0.99 -5.59 6.12
CA PHE A 32 -1.15 -4.36 5.36
C PHE A 32 -2.19 -3.42 5.97
N ALA A 33 -3.31 -3.96 6.50
CA ALA A 33 -4.29 -3.15 7.20
C ALA A 33 -3.73 -2.51 8.48
N MET A 34 -2.90 -3.25 9.24
CA MET A 34 -2.22 -2.73 10.42
C MET A 34 -1.29 -1.57 10.07
N ASP A 35 -0.50 -1.73 9.00
CA ASP A 35 0.43 -0.68 8.53
C ASP A 35 -0.34 0.59 8.08
N LEU A 36 -1.52 0.44 7.47
CA LEU A 36 -2.39 1.54 7.06
C LEU A 36 -3.24 2.14 8.20
N GLY A 37 -3.19 1.55 9.39
CA GLY A 37 -4.01 1.97 10.54
C GLY A 37 -5.52 1.81 10.30
N VAL A 38 -5.93 0.73 9.63
CA VAL A 38 -7.34 0.38 9.36
C VAL A 38 -7.61 -1.08 9.75
N SER A 39 -8.88 -1.50 9.73
CA SER A 39 -9.22 -2.89 10.06
C SER A 39 -8.88 -3.84 8.90
N SER A 40 -8.42 -5.06 9.23
CA SER A 40 -8.20 -6.11 8.22
C SER A 40 -9.48 -6.47 7.45
N SER A 41 -10.64 -6.36 8.12
CA SER A 41 -11.94 -6.61 7.47
C SER A 41 -12.24 -5.55 6.40
N TYR A 42 -11.90 -4.28 6.66
CA TYR A 42 -12.08 -3.20 5.69
C TYR A 42 -11.25 -3.43 4.42
N ILE A 43 -9.95 -3.75 4.55
CA ILE A 43 -9.11 -4.09 3.39
C ILE A 43 -9.68 -5.30 2.64
N GLY A 44 -10.09 -6.34 3.36
CA GLY A 44 -10.73 -7.50 2.74
C GLY A 44 -12.01 -7.14 1.98
N GLN A 45 -12.85 -6.26 2.51
CA GLN A 45 -14.08 -5.82 1.85
C GLN A 45 -13.81 -4.96 0.61
N VAL A 46 -12.80 -4.09 0.66
CA VAL A 46 -12.37 -3.30 -0.51
C VAL A 46 -11.83 -4.22 -1.59
N GLU A 47 -10.90 -5.11 -1.28
CA GLU A 47 -10.33 -6.06 -2.27
C GLU A 47 -11.37 -7.02 -2.87
N ASN A 48 -12.46 -7.30 -2.16
CA ASN A 48 -13.57 -8.14 -2.65
C ASN A 48 -14.72 -7.33 -3.27
N TYR A 49 -14.49 -6.06 -3.64
CA TYR A 49 -15.49 -5.18 -4.30
C TYR A 49 -16.76 -4.96 -3.48
N LYS A 50 -16.72 -5.20 -2.17
CA LYS A 50 -17.86 -4.97 -1.27
C LYS A 50 -17.93 -3.53 -0.81
N PHE A 51 -16.77 -2.87 -0.71
CA PHE A 51 -16.63 -1.48 -0.31
C PHE A 51 -15.82 -0.73 -1.37
N PRO A 52 -16.20 0.50 -1.72
CA PRO A 52 -15.50 1.27 -2.75
C PRO A 52 -14.07 1.59 -2.31
N PHE A 53 -13.16 1.64 -3.27
CA PHE A 53 -11.87 2.26 -3.07
C PHE A 53 -12.06 3.78 -2.93
N THR A 54 -11.61 4.38 -1.83
CA THR A 54 -11.83 5.80 -1.53
C THR A 54 -10.53 6.60 -1.61
N ASN A 55 -10.65 7.91 -1.88
CA ASN A 55 -9.49 8.82 -1.84
C ASN A 55 -8.80 8.82 -0.48
N GLN A 56 -9.55 8.68 0.62
CA GLN A 56 -8.96 8.57 1.96
C GLN A 56 -8.08 7.32 2.09
N LEU A 57 -8.48 6.19 1.50
CA LEU A 57 -7.64 5.00 1.46
C LEU A 57 -6.41 5.22 0.57
N LYS A 58 -6.55 5.89 -0.59
CA LYS A 58 -5.43 6.29 -1.44
C LYS A 58 -4.40 7.14 -0.67
N ASP A 59 -4.86 8.13 0.09
CA ASP A 59 -4.01 9.03 0.86
C ASP A 59 -3.25 8.28 1.97
N ARG A 60 -3.91 7.34 2.65
CA ARG A 60 -3.27 6.48 3.65
C ARG A 60 -2.18 5.60 3.04
N ILE A 61 -2.48 4.98 1.91
CA ILE A 61 -1.52 4.13 1.17
C ILE A 61 -0.32 4.97 0.75
N ASN A 62 -0.54 6.14 0.16
CA ASN A 62 0.54 7.03 -0.26
C ASN A 62 1.40 7.50 0.92
N SER A 63 0.77 7.79 2.06
CA SER A 63 1.49 8.17 3.28
C SER A 63 2.37 7.03 3.79
N TYR A 64 1.83 5.81 3.83
CA TYR A 64 2.59 4.60 4.19
C TYR A 64 3.77 4.36 3.24
N LEU A 65 3.56 4.40 1.92
CA LEU A 65 4.63 4.17 0.94
C LEU A 65 5.76 5.21 1.02
N ARG A 66 5.43 6.47 1.35
CA ARG A 66 6.45 7.50 1.59
C ARG A 66 7.28 7.21 2.84
N GLN A 67 6.62 6.79 3.93
CA GLN A 67 7.31 6.44 5.17
C GLN A 67 8.27 5.25 4.98
N GLU A 68 7.85 4.21 4.26
CA GLU A 68 8.72 3.05 3.98
C GLU A 68 9.97 3.46 3.20
N ARG A 69 9.85 4.40 2.24
CA ARG A 69 11.02 4.93 1.51
C ARG A 69 11.97 5.71 2.39
N GLU A 70 11.44 6.60 3.23
CA GLU A 70 12.27 7.39 4.14
C GLU A 70 13.04 6.48 5.10
N ILE A 71 12.44 5.38 5.55
CA ILE A 71 13.11 4.36 6.38
C ILE A 71 14.22 3.66 5.58
N ASP A 72 13.91 3.15 4.38
CA ASP A 72 14.89 2.48 3.51
C ASP A 72 16.09 3.41 3.18
N GLU A 73 15.83 4.67 2.85
CA GLU A 73 16.88 5.66 2.57
C GLU A 73 17.77 5.88 3.80
N ASN A 74 17.18 6.09 4.98
CA ASN A 74 17.93 6.30 6.21
C ASN A 74 18.75 5.07 6.62
N ASP A 75 18.22 3.86 6.44
CA ASP A 75 18.93 2.61 6.72
C ASP A 75 20.12 2.39 5.79
N ILE A 76 20.02 2.83 4.53
CA ILE A 76 21.16 2.82 3.59
C ILE A 76 22.27 3.75 4.11
N PHE A 77 21.95 4.97 4.54
CA PHE A 77 22.98 5.94 4.97
C PHE A 77 23.65 5.57 6.31
N ILE A 78 22.97 4.84 7.20
CA ILE A 78 23.55 4.38 8.48
C ILE A 78 24.59 3.28 8.26
N ASN A 79 24.41 2.41 7.25
CA ASN A 79 25.28 1.26 7.00
C ASN A 79 26.62 1.59 6.30
N PHE A 80 26.87 2.86 5.95
CA PHE A 80 28.12 3.33 5.34
C PHE A 80 29.03 4.12 6.30
N ARG A 81 28.79 4.07 7.62
CA ARG A 81 29.59 4.78 8.62
C ARG A 81 30.46 3.88 9.48
#